data_AF-A0A7Y9BQH0-F1
#
_entry.id   AF-A0A7Y9BQH0-F1
#
_cell.length_a   1.000
_cell.length_b   1.000
_cell.length_c   1.000
_cell.angle_alpha   90.00
_cell.angle_beta   90.00
_cell.angle_gamma   90.00
#
_symmetry.space_group_name_H-M   'P 1'
#
loop_
_entity.id
_entity.type
_entity.pdbx_description
1 polymer ?
#
loop_
_entity_poly.entity_id
_entity_poly.type
_entity_poly.pdbx_seq_one_letter_code
_entity_poly.pdbx_strand_id
1 'polypeptide(L)' 'MHTVPSQGGKATVRYGSRGVCLISAIPGRGFKATTSQTADDTLTVTFASDNHTSVITATIDPGPRASVRETSF' A
#
# COMPACT_ATOMS: atom_id res chain seq x y z
N MET A 1 14.33 -0.32 2.36
CA MET A 1 12.93 0.02 2.72
C MET A 1 12.43 1.02 1.71
N HIS A 2 11.15 0.99 1.35
CA HIS A 2 10.57 1.83 0.30
C HIS A 2 9.27 2.46 0.81
N THR A 3 9.17 3.78 0.76
CA THR A 3 7.96 4.52 1.16
C THR A 3 7.20 4.97 -0.07
N VAL A 4 5.93 4.60 -0.13
CA VAL A 4 4.99 4.89 -1.20
C VAL A 4 3.95 5.90 -0.66
N PRO A 5 3.98 7.17 -1.12
CA PRO A 5 2.95 8.14 -0.79
C PRO A 5 1.69 7.94 -1.65
N SER A 6 0.53 8.26 -1.09
CA SER A 6 -0.75 8.37 -1.79
C SER A 6 -1.56 9.54 -1.22
N GLN A 7 -2.72 9.87 -1.80
CA GLN A 7 -3.59 10.92 -1.25
C GLN A 7 -4.11 10.55 0.15
N GLY A 8 -4.50 9.29 0.35
CA GLY A 8 -5.04 8.79 1.61
C GLY A 8 -4.02 8.48 2.70
N GLY A 9 -2.71 8.57 2.44
CA GLY A 9 -1.69 8.26 3.43
C GLY A 9 -0.34 7.90 2.84
N LYS A 10 0.46 7.17 3.61
CA LYS A 10 1.73 6.61 3.15
C LYS A 10 1.96 5.21 3.71
N ALA A 11 2.46 4.33 2.86
CA ALA A 11 2.89 2.99 3.25
C ALA A 11 4.40 2.86 3.13
N THR A 12 5.05 2.24 4.10
CA THR A 12 6.46 1.84 4.01
C THR A 12 6.50 0.33 3.95
N VAL A 13 7.19 -0.21 2.95
CA VAL A 13 7.34 -1.64 2.73
C VAL A 13 8.82 -2.02 2.68
N ARG A 14 9.10 -3.30 2.92
CA ARG A 14 10.41 -3.90 2.69
C ARG A 14 10.25 -5.06 1.71
N TYR A 15 10.92 -4.94 0.58
CA TYR A 15 11.08 -6.04 -0.37
C TYR A 15 12.16 -6.98 0.14
N GLY A 16 11.81 -8.24 0.37
CA GLY A 16 12.73 -9.33 0.64
C GLY A 16 13.07 -10.10 -0.63
N SER A 17 13.80 -11.21 -0.49
CA SER A 17 14.15 -12.09 -1.62
C SER A 17 12.96 -12.89 -2.16
N ARG A 18 11.90 -13.08 -1.36
CA ARG A 18 10.72 -13.90 -1.69
C ARG A 18 9.38 -13.29 -1.28
N GLY A 19 9.36 -12.06 -0.75
CA GLY A 19 8.11 -11.44 -0.36
C GLY A 19 8.18 -9.95 -0.07
N VAL A 20 7.01 -9.37 0.16
CA VAL A 20 6.84 -7.98 0.60
C VAL A 20 6.41 -7.99 2.06
N CYS A 21 7.10 -7.22 2.92
CA CYS A 21 6.66 -7.00 4.29
C CYS A 21 6.18 -5.55 4.46
N LEU A 22 5.02 -5.37 5.09
CA LEU A 22 4.60 -4.05 5.57
C LEU A 22 5.50 -3.64 6.75
N ILE A 23 6.05 -2.44 6.69
CA ILE A 23 6.77 -1.81 7.82
C ILE A 23 5.84 -0.82 8.53
N SER A 24 5.10 0.00 7.78
CA SER A 24 4.14 0.95 8.36
C SER A 24 3.05 1.32 7.36
N ALA A 25 1.82 1.54 7.82
CA ALA A 25 0.76 2.20 7.05
C ALA A 25 0.22 3.36 7.89
N ILE A 26 0.47 4.60 7.45
CA ILE A 26 0.08 5.81 8.17
C ILE A 26 -1.02 6.49 7.36
N PRO A 27 -2.29 6.39 7.78
CA PRO A 27 -3.38 7.07 7.10
C PRO A 27 -3.27 8.60 7.27
N GLY A 28 -3.68 9.33 6.24
CA GLY A 28 -3.97 10.75 6.33
C GLY A 28 -5.22 11.00 7.19
N ARG A 29 -5.43 12.26 7.59
CA ARG A 29 -6.60 12.65 8.39
C ARG A 29 -7.89 12.30 7.65
N GLY A 30 -8.81 11.60 8.33
CA GLY A 30 -10.10 11.19 7.74
C GLY A 30 -10.05 9.88 6.95
N PHE A 31 -8.86 9.27 6.78
CA PHE A 31 -8.71 7.98 6.15
C PHE A 31 -8.54 6.86 7.17
N LYS A 32 -8.98 5.65 6.81
CA LYS A 32 -8.71 4.40 7.52
C LYS A 32 -7.78 3.54 6.67
N ALA A 33 -6.80 2.91 7.30
CA ALA A 33 -5.89 1.99 6.64
C ALA A 33 -6.36 0.54 6.82
N THR A 34 -6.40 -0.21 5.72
CA THR A 34 -6.62 -1.66 5.71
C THR A 34 -5.49 -2.32 4.93
N THR A 35 -5.03 -3.46 5.40
CA THR A 35 -3.91 -4.19 4.81
C THR A 35 -4.36 -5.59 4.43
N SER A 36 -4.02 -6.03 3.22
CA SER A 36 -4.30 -7.38 2.75
C SER A 36 -3.08 -7.97 2.05
N GLN A 37 -2.76 -9.21 2.37
CA GLN A 37 -1.66 -9.96 1.80
C GLN A 37 -2.11 -11.40 1.59
N THR A 38 -2.63 -11.69 0.39
CA THR A 38 -3.12 -13.04 0.03
C THR A 38 -2.00 -13.95 -0.48
N ALA A 39 -0.85 -13.37 -0.85
CA ALA A 39 0.35 -14.07 -1.26
C ALA A 39 1.59 -13.34 -0.70
N ASP A 40 2.65 -14.09 -0.39
CA ASP A 40 3.86 -13.52 0.21
C ASP A 40 4.52 -12.45 -0.67
N ASP A 41 4.37 -12.58 -1.99
CA ASP A 41 4.98 -11.71 -2.99
C ASP A 41 4.26 -10.37 -3.20
N THR A 42 3.03 -10.20 -2.67
CA THR A 42 2.16 -9.08 -3.00
C THR A 42 1.41 -8.58 -1.77
N LEU A 43 1.59 -7.29 -1.46
CA LEU A 43 0.93 -6.59 -0.36
C LEU A 43 0.05 -5.47 -0.93
N THR A 44 -1.19 -5.41 -0.48
CA THR A 44 -2.11 -4.31 -0.76
C THR A 44 -2.40 -3.51 0.50
N VAL A 45 -2.24 -2.19 0.43
CA VAL A 45 -2.64 -1.23 1.48
C VAL A 45 -3.71 -0.33 0.90
N THR A 46 -4.88 -0.30 1.53
CA THR A 46 -5.99 0.56 1.14
C THR A 46 -6.16 1.65 2.19
N PHE A 47 -6.14 2.90 1.76
CA PHE A 47 -6.56 4.06 2.55
C PHE A 47 -7.93 4.52 2.04
N ALA A 48 -8.95 4.48 2.89
CA ALA A 48 -10.32 4.86 2.52
C ALA A 48 -10.88 5.95 3.44
N SER A 49 -11.55 6.94 2.85
CA SER A 49 -12.37 7.96 3.49
C SER A 49 -13.76 7.97 2.84
N ASP A 50 -14.65 8.86 3.29
CA ASP A 50 -16.04 8.90 2.79
C ASP A 50 -16.15 9.21 1.30
N ASN A 51 -15.19 9.95 0.72
CA ASN A 51 -15.23 10.40 -0.68
C ASN A 51 -14.01 9.99 -1.50
N HIS A 52 -13.06 9.24 -0.92
CA HIS A 52 -11.81 8.90 -1.61
C HIS A 52 -11.20 7.58 -1.15
N THR A 53 -10.62 6.85 -2.09
CA THR A 53 -9.85 5.62 -1.85
C THR A 53 -8.50 5.68 -2.56
N SER A 54 -7.42 5.43 -1.80
CA SER A 54 -6.08 5.14 -2.33
C SER A 54 -5.76 3.66 -2.14
N VAL A 55 -5.38 2.97 -3.20
CA VAL A 55 -4.91 1.58 -3.13
C VAL A 55 -3.44 1.55 -3.53
N ILE A 56 -2.59 1.11 -2.62
CA ILE A 56 -1.17 0.84 -2.86
C ILE A 56 -1.00 -0.66 -3.05
N THR A 57 -0.41 -1.08 -4.15
CA THR A 57 -0.05 -2.49 -4.39
C THR A 57 1.45 -2.58 -4.56
N ALA A 58 2.11 -3.27 -3.64
CA ALA A 58 3.53 -3.57 -3.69
C ALA A 58 3.73 -5.04 -4.05
N THR A 59 4.61 -5.33 -5.00
CA THR A 59 4.94 -6.70 -5.43
C THR A 59 6.44 -6.86 -5.68
N ILE A 60 6.96 -8.08 -5.51
CA ILE A 60 8.35 -8.45 -5.86
C ILE A 60 8.48 -9.22 -7.17
N ASP A 61 7.39 -9.66 -7.81
CA ASP A 61 7.39 -10.43 -9.06
C ASP A 61 6.80 -9.59 -10.21
N PRO A 62 7.49 -9.40 -11.35
CA PRO A 62 8.82 -9.89 -11.75
C PRO A 62 9.99 -9.06 -11.22
N GLY A 63 9.72 -8.09 -10.34
CA GLY A 63 10.74 -7.32 -9.65
C GLY A 63 10.09 -6.39 -8.62
N PRO A 64 10.87 -5.85 -7.66
CA PRO A 64 10.37 -4.94 -6.64
C PRO A 64 9.73 -3.68 -7.26
N ARG A 65 8.43 -3.52 -7.07
CA ARG A 65 7.69 -2.34 -7.52
C ARG A 65 6.49 -2.06 -6.63
N ALA A 66 6.00 -0.82 -6.71
CA ALA A 66 4.73 -0.42 -6.14
C ALA A 66 3.94 0.41 -7.14
N SER A 67 2.61 0.29 -7.09
CA SER A 67 1.69 1.16 -7.81
C SER A 67 0.70 1.79 -6.84
N VAL A 68 0.17 2.95 -7.23
CA VAL A 68 -0.86 3.67 -6.49
C VAL A 68 -2.04 3.88 -7.43
N ARG A 69 -3.24 3.54 -6.97
CA ARG A 69 -4.50 3.82 -7.66
C ARG A 69 -5.38 4.69 -6.77
N GLU A 70 -5.77 5.85 -7.31
CA GLU A 70 -6.64 6.80 -6.63
C GLU A 70 -8.06 6.73 -7.20
N THR A 71 -9.09 6.89 -6.37
CA THR A 71 -10.50 6.89 -6.80
C THR A 71 -11.30 7.81 -5.89
N SER A 72 -12.02 8.76 -6.48
CA SER A 72 -12.94 9.68 -5.79
C SER A 72 -14.39 9.37 -6.17
N PHE A 73 -15.34 9.72 -5.31
CA PHE A 73 -16.78 9.46 -5.49
C PHE A 73 -17.61 10.75 -5.44
#